data_AF-A0A9E7JMU6-F1
#
_entry.id   AF-A0A9E7JMU6-F1
#
_cell.length_a   1.000
_cell.length_b   1.000
_cell.length_c   1.000
_cell.angle_alpha   90.00
_cell.angle_beta   90.00
_cell.angle_gamma   90.00
#
_symmetry.space_group_name_H-M   'P 1'
#
loop_
_entity.id
_entity.type
_entity.pdbx_description
1 polymer ?
#
loop_
_entity_poly.entity_id
_entity_poly.type
_entity_poly.pdbx_seq_one_letter_code
_entity_poly.pdbx_strand_id
1 'polypeptide(L)'
;MGAVLLDGVVVEKHGMVAAGALVRQNTRIPCGEVWGGNPAKFLRKLTEEEVAFISQSATNYTNLAQVHAVENAKSFDEIEFEKVLRKKFARRDEEYDSMLGVVREVPPELILPDNILPDKSPKP
;
A
#
# COMPACT_ATOMS: atom_id res chain seq x y z
N MET A 1 -10.06 -5.60 -6.92
CA MET A 1 -11.00 -5.20 -7.98
C MET A 1 -10.96 -6.24 -9.09
N GLY A 2 -12.09 -6.80 -9.52
CA GLY A 2 -12.17 -7.99 -10.39
C GLY A 2 -12.25 -7.69 -11.88
N ALA A 3 -11.23 -7.09 -12.47
CA ALA A 3 -11.09 -7.03 -13.92
C ALA A 3 -10.56 -8.37 -14.47
N VAL A 4 -11.04 -8.79 -15.64
CA VAL A 4 -10.67 -10.07 -16.26
C VAL A 4 -10.17 -9.81 -17.68
N LEU A 5 -8.96 -10.29 -17.97
CA LEU A 5 -8.33 -10.21 -19.28
C LEU A 5 -8.31 -11.62 -19.89
N LEU A 6 -8.79 -11.75 -21.13
CA LEU A 6 -8.67 -12.99 -21.90
C LEU A 6 -7.32 -13.07 -22.63
N ASP A 7 -7.08 -14.19 -23.33
CA ASP A 7 -5.82 -14.50 -23.97
C ASP A 7 -5.41 -13.50 -25.05
N GLY A 8 -4.10 -13.23 -25.14
CA GLY A 8 -3.52 -12.36 -26.17
C GLY A 8 -3.84 -10.86 -25.98
N VAL A 9 -4.41 -10.46 -24.84
CA VAL A 9 -4.64 -9.05 -24.55
C VAL A 9 -3.31 -8.33 -24.32
N VAL A 10 -3.17 -7.16 -24.93
CA VAL A 10 -2.03 -6.26 -24.73
C VAL A 10 -2.54 -4.95 -24.16
N VAL A 11 -2.14 -4.63 -22.94
CA VAL A 11 -2.37 -3.32 -22.31
C VAL A 11 -1.12 -2.48 -22.52
N GLU A 12 -1.23 -1.43 -23.32
CA GLU A 12 -0.10 -0.54 -23.56
C GLU A 12 0.25 0.33 -22.34
N LYS A 13 1.35 1.07 -22.45
CA LYS A 13 1.84 1.97 -21.40
C LYS A 13 0.72 2.92 -20.96
N HIS A 14 0.54 3.05 -19.65
CA HIS A 14 -0.54 3.86 -19.08
C HIS A 14 -1.93 3.48 -19.61
N GLY A 15 -2.19 2.23 -19.98
CA GLY A 15 -3.55 1.73 -20.20
C GLY A 15 -4.20 1.34 -18.86
N MET A 16 -5.46 1.70 -18.65
CA MET A 16 -6.22 1.37 -17.44
C MET A 16 -7.46 0.54 -17.76
N VAL A 17 -7.62 -0.57 -17.06
CA VAL A 17 -8.81 -1.42 -17.11
C VAL A 17 -9.63 -1.18 -15.85
N ALA A 18 -10.85 -0.68 -16.02
CA ALA A 18 -11.75 -0.35 -14.92
C ALA A 18 -12.21 -1.61 -14.16
N ALA A 19 -12.69 -1.41 -12.93
CA ALA A 19 -13.23 -2.48 -12.11
C ALA A 19 -14.38 -3.22 -12.82
N GLY A 20 -14.38 -4.55 -12.74
CA GLY A 20 -15.42 -5.40 -13.33
C GLY A 20 -15.39 -5.48 -14.86
N ALA A 21 -14.37 -4.94 -15.52
CA ALA A 21 -14.26 -5.01 -16.97
C ALA A 21 -13.84 -6.41 -17.45
N LEU A 22 -14.40 -6.86 -18.58
CA LEU A 22 -14.02 -8.09 -19.29
C LEU A 22 -13.39 -7.75 -20.64
N VAL A 23 -12.06 -7.86 -20.74
CA VAL A 23 -11.32 -7.58 -21.96
C VAL A 23 -11.29 -8.83 -22.84
N ARG A 24 -11.84 -8.74 -24.07
CA ARG A 24 -11.90 -9.88 -25.00
C ARG A 24 -10.53 -10.27 -25.56
N GLN A 25 -10.42 -11.51 -26.05
CA GLN A 25 -9.20 -12.07 -26.61
C GLN A 25 -8.59 -11.18 -27.71
N ASN A 26 -7.26 -11.12 -27.78
CA ASN A 26 -6.49 -10.36 -28.76
C ASN A 26 -6.81 -8.85 -28.81
N THR A 27 -7.47 -8.30 -27.79
CA THR A 27 -7.73 -6.86 -27.69
C THR A 27 -6.44 -6.12 -27.33
N ARG A 28 -6.12 -5.07 -28.10
CA ARG A 28 -5.03 -4.14 -27.77
C ARG A 28 -5.62 -2.86 -27.21
N ILE A 29 -5.32 -2.56 -25.94
CA ILE A 29 -5.72 -1.32 -25.27
C ILE A 29 -4.63 -0.27 -25.52
N PRO A 30 -4.92 0.84 -26.24
CA PRO A 30 -3.94 1.86 -26.56
C PRO A 30 -3.41 2.63 -25.34
N CYS A 31 -2.25 3.25 -25.51
CA CYS A 31 -1.59 4.07 -24.51
C CYS A 31 -2.49 5.21 -23.98
N GLY A 32 -2.53 5.36 -22.66
CA GLY A 32 -3.27 6.44 -21.99
C GLY A 32 -4.79 6.29 -22.03
N GLU A 33 -5.33 5.11 -22.32
CA GLU A 33 -6.79 4.88 -22.40
C GLU A 33 -7.35 4.15 -21.18
N VAL A 34 -8.58 4.52 -20.82
CA VAL A 34 -9.39 3.84 -19.83
C VAL A 34 -10.45 3.00 -20.54
N TRP A 35 -10.45 1.71 -20.26
CA TRP A 35 -11.40 0.75 -20.82
C TRP A 35 -12.24 0.12 -19.71
N GLY A 36 -13.54 -0.04 -19.95
CA GLY A 36 -14.44 -0.63 -18.95
C GLY A 36 -15.68 -1.28 -19.54
N GLY A 37 -16.39 -2.03 -18.69
CA GLY A 37 -17.60 -2.77 -19.06
C GLY A 37 -17.37 -4.23 -19.43
N ASN A 38 -18.46 -4.94 -19.70
CA ASN A 38 -18.47 -6.33 -20.13
C ASN A 38 -19.35 -6.47 -21.39
N PRO A 39 -18.78 -6.49 -22.61
CA PRO A 39 -17.34 -6.47 -22.92
C PRO A 39 -16.71 -5.09 -22.73
N ALA A 40 -15.41 -5.05 -22.44
CA ALA A 40 -14.65 -3.82 -22.22
C ALA A 40 -14.60 -2.97 -23.50
N LYS A 41 -14.92 -1.69 -23.38
CA LYS A 41 -14.86 -0.68 -24.44
C LYS A 41 -14.11 0.54 -23.95
N PHE A 42 -13.58 1.33 -24.90
CA PHE A 42 -13.02 2.64 -24.61
C PHE A 42 -14.05 3.52 -23.90
N LEU A 43 -13.65 4.11 -22.78
CA LEU A 43 -14.45 5.06 -22.02
C LEU A 43 -13.93 6.49 -22.20
N ARG A 44 -12.65 6.71 -21.91
CA ARG A 44 -11.98 8.02 -21.97
C ARG A 44 -10.47 7.87 -21.95
N LYS A 45 -9.76 8.98 -22.15
CA LYS A 45 -8.32 9.07 -21.89
C LYS A 45 -8.05 9.30 -20.38
N LEU A 46 -6.88 8.85 -19.94
CA LEU A 46 -6.33 9.16 -18.61
C LEU A 46 -5.92 10.62 -18.53
N THR A 47 -6.09 11.22 -17.35
CA THR A 47 -5.53 12.54 -17.04
C THR A 47 -4.08 12.40 -16.56
N GLU A 48 -3.31 13.48 -16.63
CA GLU A 48 -1.91 13.50 -16.13
C GLU A 48 -1.85 13.21 -14.63
N GLU A 49 -2.80 13.73 -13.86
CA GLU A 49 -2.94 13.47 -12.42
C GLU A 49 -3.14 11.98 -12.12
N GLU A 50 -3.97 11.29 -12.92
CA GLU A 50 -4.19 9.86 -12.78
C GLU A 50 -2.92 9.05 -13.11
N VAL A 51 -2.17 9.47 -14.13
CA VAL A 51 -0.89 8.83 -14.49
C VAL A 51 0.15 8.99 -13.36
N ALA A 52 0.25 10.18 -12.77
CA ALA A 52 1.12 10.43 -11.62
C ALA A 52 0.68 9.59 -10.41
N PHE A 53 -0.62 9.54 -10.13
CA PHE A 53 -1.19 8.77 -9.04
C PHE A 53 -0.92 7.26 -9.16
N ILE A 54 -1.02 6.69 -10.37
CA ILE A 54 -0.70 5.26 -10.60
C ILE A 54 0.77 4.98 -10.25
N SER A 55 1.68 5.88 -10.63
CA SER A 55 3.11 5.73 -10.35
C SER A 55 3.39 5.83 -8.84
N GLN A 56 2.79 6.81 -8.16
CA GLN A 56 2.90 6.94 -6.71
C GLN A 56 2.30 5.75 -5.97
N SER A 57 1.14 5.27 -6.44
CA SER A 57 0.47 4.10 -5.86
C SER A 57 1.34 2.86 -5.94
N ALA A 58 2.04 2.63 -7.05
CA ALA A 58 2.97 1.51 -7.19
C ALA A 58 4.10 1.55 -6.15
N THR A 59 4.68 2.73 -5.91
CA THR A 59 5.68 2.93 -4.85
C THR A 59 5.09 2.64 -3.46
N ASN A 60 3.90 3.18 -3.17
CA ASN A 60 3.24 2.98 -1.88
C ASN A 60 2.96 1.49 -1.61
N TYR A 61 2.45 0.76 -2.60
CA TYR A 61 2.20 -0.68 -2.48
C TYR A 61 3.49 -1.49 -2.34
N THR A 62 4.59 -1.06 -2.97
CA THR A 62 5.89 -1.71 -2.81
C THR A 62 6.42 -1.56 -1.39
N ASN A 63 6.34 -0.35 -0.82
CA ASN A 63 6.72 -0.10 0.57
C ASN A 63 5.84 -0.93 1.53
N LEU A 64 4.52 -0.92 1.31
CA LEU A 64 3.60 -1.71 2.12
C LEU A 64 3.91 -3.22 2.03
N ALA A 65 4.19 -3.73 0.83
CA ALA A 65 4.54 -5.13 0.63
C ALA A 65 5.81 -5.53 1.39
N GLN A 66 6.82 -4.65 1.45
CA GLN A 66 8.05 -4.90 2.22
C GLN A 66 7.75 -5.05 3.72
N VAL A 67 6.89 -4.20 4.27
CA VAL A 67 6.49 -4.24 5.68
C VAL A 67 5.76 -5.53 6.00
N HIS A 68 4.79 -5.89 5.15
CA HIS A 68 4.08 -7.16 5.30
C HIS A 68 4.99 -8.37 5.13
N ALA A 69 5.99 -8.31 4.24
CA ALA A 69 6.95 -9.39 4.06
C ALA A 69 7.80 -9.60 5.32
N VAL A 70 8.28 -8.51 5.94
CA VAL A 70 9.05 -8.57 7.19
C VAL A 70 8.18 -9.12 8.33
N GLU A 71 6.96 -8.63 8.51
CA GLU A 71 6.06 -9.09 9.59
C GLU A 71 5.69 -10.56 9.43
N ASN A 72 5.33 -10.98 8.21
CA ASN A 72 4.88 -12.34 7.93
C ASN A 72 6.02 -13.37 7.93
N ALA A 73 7.28 -12.94 7.86
CA ALA A 73 8.46 -13.82 7.89
C ALA A 73 8.94 -14.15 9.31
N LYS A 74 8.39 -13.50 10.35
CA LYS A 74 8.80 -13.70 11.75
C LYS A 74 8.50 -15.11 12.22
N SER A 75 9.43 -15.67 12.99
CA SER A 75 9.25 -16.94 13.71
C SER A 75 8.33 -16.79 14.92
N PHE A 76 7.81 -17.90 15.44
CA PHE A 76 6.93 -17.90 16.61
C PHE A 76 7.58 -17.24 17.84
N ASP A 77 8.86 -17.51 18.09
CA ASP A 77 9.58 -16.97 19.25
C ASP A 77 9.74 -15.44 19.16
N GLU A 78 10.03 -14.92 17.96
CA GLU A 78 10.11 -13.48 17.70
C GLU A 78 8.74 -12.80 17.87
N ILE A 79 7.67 -13.43 17.39
CA ILE A 79 6.30 -12.93 17.54
C ILE A 79 5.91 -12.84 19.02
N GLU A 80 6.18 -13.88 19.80
CA GLU A 80 5.86 -13.88 21.23
C GLU A 80 6.70 -12.86 22.00
N PHE A 81 8.00 -12.72 21.68
CA PHE A 81 8.85 -11.68 22.25
C PHE A 81 8.32 -10.27 21.94
N GLU A 82 8.00 -10.00 20.67
CA GLU A 82 7.47 -8.71 20.25
C GLU A 82 6.11 -8.40 20.89
N LYS A 83 5.23 -9.40 21.03
CA LYS A 83 3.94 -9.25 21.71
C LYS A 83 4.10 -8.90 23.19
N VAL A 84 5.08 -9.51 23.87
CA VAL A 84 5.44 -9.15 25.26
C VAL A 84 5.94 -7.71 25.32
N LEU A 85 6.80 -7.30 24.39
CA LEU A 85 7.25 -5.90 24.28
C LEU A 85 6.07 -4.96 24.04
N ARG A 86 5.24 -5.21 23.02
CA ARG A 86 4.03 -4.43 22.73
C ARG A 86 3.14 -4.30 23.96
N LYS A 87 2.94 -5.36 24.74
CA LYS A 87 2.18 -5.32 26.00
C LYS A 87 2.87 -4.51 27.11
N LYS A 88 4.20 -4.56 27.21
CA LYS A 88 5.00 -3.80 28.18
C LYS A 88 4.98 -2.30 27.89
N PHE A 89 4.96 -1.92 26.61
CA PHE A 89 5.01 -0.54 26.13
C PHE A 89 3.64 0.03 25.72
N ALA A 90 2.58 -0.78 25.70
CA ALA A 90 1.20 -0.30 25.50
C ALA A 90 0.75 0.53 26.71
N ARG A 91 0.92 1.86 26.62
CA ARG A 91 0.40 2.92 27.50
C ARG A 91 0.24 2.55 28.99
N ARG A 92 1.22 2.95 29.79
CA ARG A 92 0.94 3.61 31.08
C ARG A 92 1.00 5.13 30.84
N ASP A 93 0.29 5.88 31.66
CA ASP A 93 0.15 7.34 31.53
C ASP A 93 1.52 8.04 31.49
N GLU A 94 1.70 8.98 30.55
CA GLU A 94 2.96 9.73 30.35
C GLU A 94 3.29 10.58 31.59
N GLU A 95 2.23 11.00 32.30
CA GLU A 95 2.29 11.72 33.57
C GLU A 95 2.83 10.84 34.72
N TYR A 96 2.52 9.54 34.74
CA TYR A 96 3.01 8.58 35.74
C TYR A 96 4.51 8.28 35.59
N ASP A 97 4.97 8.08 34.36
CA ASP A 97 6.39 7.80 34.08
C ASP A 97 7.26 9.06 34.30
N SER A 98 6.72 10.26 34.02
CA SER A 98 7.39 11.55 34.33
C SER A 98 7.48 11.84 35.83
N MET A 99 6.43 11.54 36.61
CA MET A 99 6.42 11.69 38.06
C MET A 99 7.45 10.77 38.76
N LEU A 100 7.78 9.63 38.14
CA LEU A 100 8.79 8.67 38.60
C LEU A 100 10.20 8.94 38.02
N GLY A 101 10.36 9.92 37.13
CA GLY A 101 11.63 10.21 36.45
C GLY A 101 12.11 9.10 35.52
N VAL A 102 11.20 8.27 35.00
CA VAL A 102 11.52 7.14 34.13
C VAL A 102 11.30 7.54 32.67
N VAL A 103 12.38 7.71 31.92
CA VAL A 103 12.31 7.86 30.45
C VAL A 103 12.31 6.46 29.83
N ARG A 104 11.27 6.13 29.07
CA ARG A 104 11.21 4.87 28.31
C ARG A 104 11.45 5.16 26.83
N GLU A 105 12.60 4.76 26.32
CA GLU A 105 12.85 4.74 24.87
C GLU A 105 12.02 3.63 24.23
N VAL A 106 11.33 3.94 23.13
CA VAL A 106 10.63 2.92 22.34
C VAL A 106 11.69 2.06 21.65
N PRO A 107 11.70 0.73 21.87
CA PRO A 107 12.64 -0.15 21.21
C PRO A 107 12.57 0.01 19.68
N PRO A 108 13.71 0.00 18.97
CA PRO A 108 13.75 0.19 17.53
C PRO A 108 12.88 -0.82 16.76
N GLU A 109 12.62 -1.99 17.33
CA GLU A 109 11.77 -3.04 16.78
C GLU A 109 10.28 -2.65 16.69
N LEU A 110 9.86 -1.62 17.42
CA LEU A 110 8.48 -1.09 17.41
C LEU A 110 8.32 0.18 16.56
N ILE A 111 9.39 0.66 15.94
CA ILE A 111 9.37 1.84 15.08
C ILE A 111 8.99 1.38 13.67
N LEU A 112 7.84 1.84 13.18
CA LEU A 112 7.43 1.62 11.80
C LEU A 112 8.39 2.38 10.86
N PRO A 113 8.85 1.79 9.74
CA PRO A 113 9.61 2.49 8.72
C PRO A 113 8.92 3.81 8.31
N ASP A 114 9.67 4.90 8.24
CA ASP A 114 9.17 6.24 7.87
C ASP A 114 8.43 6.25 6.52
N ASN A 115 8.77 5.31 5.63
CA ASN A 115 8.22 5.17 4.27
C ASN A 115 6.76 4.66 4.21
N ILE A 116 6.11 4.38 5.34
CA ILE A 116 4.73 3.89 5.42
C ILE A 116 3.75 5.01 5.73
N LEU A 117 4.21 6.03 6.45
CA LEU A 117 3.40 7.19 6.76
C LEU A 117 3.51 8.14 5.57
N PRO A 118 2.39 8.55 4.95
CA PRO A 118 2.45 9.68 4.03
C PRO A 118 3.04 10.84 4.81
N ASP A 119 4.10 11.43 4.25
CA ASP A 119 4.83 12.58 4.79
C ASP A 119 3.81 13.50 5.47
N LYS A 120 3.79 13.52 6.81
CA LYS A 120 2.87 14.38 7.55
C LYS A 120 3.36 15.79 7.25
N SER A 121 2.73 16.42 6.25
CA SER A 121 2.91 17.82 5.97
C SER A 121 2.81 18.58 7.30
N PRO A 122 3.76 19.47 7.61
CA PRO A 122 3.72 20.22 8.85
C PRO A 122 2.43 21.03 8.83
N LYS A 123 1.49 20.71 9.73
CA LYS A 123 0.34 21.56 9.96
C LYS A 123 0.86 22.90 10.52
N PRO A 124 0.30 24.04 10.04
CA PRO A 124 0.73 25.37 10.45
C PRO A 124 0.50 25.62 11.95
#